data_AF-A0AAD1Z5W5-F1
#
_entry.id   AF-A0AAD1Z5W5-F1
#
_cell.length_a   1.000
_cell.length_b   1.000
_cell.length_c   1.000
_cell.angle_alpha   90.00
_cell.angle_beta   90.00
_cell.angle_gamma   90.00
#
_symmetry.space_group_name_H-M   'P 1'
#
loop_
_entity.id
_entity.type
_entity.pdbx_description
1 polymer ?
#
loop_
_entity_poly.entity_id
_entity_poly.type
_entity_poly.pdbx_seq_one_letter_code
_entity_poly.pdbx_strand_id
1 'polypeptide(L)'
;MKKLLWCNLKLPFSRDGERRKEHVNSSVTKSNVINEEYKEAFRTNSYIEICKKVQGQLERKSTDNGPSSSPSPSSFLSSSSSSSSRNVSLSKFLHEPCQETLAHMIENSELHQLLVNYFEISLEACRLCELLLKNVHKVRANYHVIKTTIKQMKNEVPDGASWNTDDKCLAVYRNLASFVMLKNPLSTITPLQFHELHENHSLFLHKLTSECRKTKRRTKLRKCINKVMRYVLLGACGVLVIPLLILAIHSMTGIVAAPAGLFVLSSLSLFLKKLKVAKKKSKKTPNERLGMQLDIAARGVYISINDFDTISRLVQRLHDELEHEKFVADICVRKGKNEILKEVLREFQIHGSSFLEQLEELEKQIYLCFLDISRSRRLLFEEMIK
;
A
#
# COMPACT_ATOMS: atom_id res chain seq x y z
N MET A 1 -16.04 20.54 -18.05
CA MET A 1 -16.02 19.36 -17.14
C MET A 1 -16.58 18.14 -17.88
N LYS A 2 -15.73 17.21 -18.33
CA LYS A 2 -16.17 16.01 -19.05
C LYS A 2 -16.26 14.85 -18.07
N LYS A 3 -17.48 14.33 -17.88
CA LYS A 3 -17.78 13.12 -17.09
C LYS A 3 -16.99 11.93 -17.66
N LEU A 4 -16.08 11.38 -16.85
CA LEU A 4 -15.40 10.12 -17.13
C LEU A 4 -16.39 8.97 -16.89
N LEU A 5 -16.90 8.42 -17.98
CA LEU A 5 -17.72 7.20 -18.00
C LEU A 5 -16.95 6.04 -17.37
N TRP A 6 -17.39 5.64 -16.17
CA TRP A 6 -16.95 4.42 -15.47
C TRP A 6 -17.35 3.19 -16.29
N CYS A 7 -16.38 2.33 -16.58
CA CYS A 7 -16.66 0.98 -17.05
C CYS A 7 -16.84 0.08 -15.82
N ASN A 8 -18.08 -0.33 -15.57
CA ASN A 8 -18.54 -1.47 -14.75
C ASN A 8 -17.47 -2.14 -13.88
N LEU A 9 -17.36 -1.66 -12.63
CA LEU A 9 -16.76 -2.42 -11.54
C LEU A 9 -17.67 -3.61 -11.20
N LYS A 10 -17.17 -4.83 -11.36
CA LYS A 10 -17.54 -5.92 -10.45
C LYS A 10 -16.38 -6.08 -9.48
N LEU A 11 -16.54 -5.47 -8.30
CA LEU A 11 -15.81 -5.84 -7.09
C LEU A 11 -16.27 -7.25 -6.68
N PRO A 12 -15.46 -8.09 -6.02
CA PRO A 12 -15.90 -9.40 -5.55
C PRO A 12 -16.92 -9.34 -4.40
N PHE A 13 -17.34 -8.15 -3.96
CA PHE A 13 -18.28 -7.95 -2.87
C PHE A 13 -19.48 -7.12 -3.34
N SER A 14 -20.43 -7.77 -4.01
CA SER A 14 -21.78 -7.22 -4.17
C SER A 14 -22.76 -8.39 -4.18
N ARG A 15 -23.38 -8.60 -3.02
CA ARG A 15 -24.58 -9.43 -2.89
C ARG A 15 -25.78 -8.49 -3.03
N ASP A 16 -26.68 -8.82 -3.95
CA ASP A 16 -27.94 -8.09 -4.16
C ASP A 16 -28.70 -7.95 -2.85
N GLY A 17 -29.11 -6.71 -2.54
CA GLY A 17 -29.87 -6.35 -1.35
C GLY A 17 -30.98 -5.38 -1.75
N GLU A 18 -32.16 -5.95 -1.94
CA GLU A 18 -33.42 -5.30 -2.29
C GLU A 18 -33.80 -4.20 -1.27
N ARG A 19 -34.27 -3.04 -1.75
CA ARG A 19 -34.72 -1.93 -0.91
C ARG A 19 -36.05 -2.26 -0.22
N ARG A 20 -36.10 -2.21 1.11
CA ARG A 20 -37.29 -1.78 1.85
C ARG A 20 -36.92 -0.80 2.98
N LYS A 21 -37.80 0.18 3.13
CA LYS A 21 -37.73 1.34 4.04
C LYS A 21 -37.83 0.88 5.50
N GLU A 22 -36.95 1.38 6.37
CA GLU A 22 -37.31 1.73 7.75
C GLU A 22 -36.22 2.57 8.43
N HIS A 23 -36.67 3.54 9.23
CA HIS A 23 -35.95 4.71 9.71
C HIS A 23 -35.38 4.47 11.13
N VAL A 24 -34.32 5.22 11.48
CA VAL A 24 -33.68 5.39 12.81
C VAL A 24 -32.79 4.26 13.36
N ASN A 25 -33.15 2.97 13.30
CA ASN A 25 -32.28 1.91 13.87
C ASN A 25 -31.10 1.47 12.98
N SER A 26 -31.03 1.95 11.73
CA SER A 26 -30.01 1.51 10.76
C SER A 26 -28.64 2.18 10.94
N SER A 27 -28.54 3.29 11.67
CA SER A 27 -27.27 4.02 11.85
C SER A 27 -26.32 3.27 12.79
N VAL A 28 -26.83 2.78 13.92
CA VAL A 28 -26.04 2.02 14.91
C VAL A 28 -25.62 0.67 14.33
N THR A 29 -26.51 -0.04 13.64
CA THR A 29 -26.18 -1.33 13.01
C THR A 29 -25.20 -1.16 11.85
N LYS A 30 -25.33 -0.10 11.04
CA LYS A 30 -24.32 0.20 9.99
C LYS A 30 -22.98 0.60 10.59
N SER A 31 -22.97 1.42 11.65
CA SER A 31 -21.72 1.78 12.34
C SER A 31 -21.03 0.56 12.93
N ASN A 32 -21.79 -0.39 13.49
CA ASN A 32 -21.25 -1.63 14.04
C ASN A 32 -20.74 -2.56 12.94
N VAL A 33 -21.47 -2.69 11.82
CA VAL A 33 -21.02 -3.47 10.65
C VAL A 33 -19.77 -2.88 10.02
N ILE A 34 -19.69 -1.55 9.87
CA ILE A 34 -18.49 -0.86 9.36
C ILE A 34 -17.33 -1.04 10.34
N ASN A 35 -17.57 -0.96 11.65
CA ASN A 35 -16.52 -1.20 12.64
C ASN A 35 -16.02 -2.64 12.65
N GLU A 36 -16.90 -3.63 12.46
CA GLU A 36 -16.47 -5.03 12.38
C GLU A 36 -15.74 -5.32 11.05
N GLU A 37 -16.22 -4.80 9.92
CA GLU A 37 -15.51 -4.89 8.63
C GLU A 37 -14.14 -4.20 8.70
N TYR A 38 -14.07 -3.04 9.35
CA TYR A 38 -12.83 -2.32 9.64
C TYR A 38 -11.89 -3.17 10.49
N LYS A 39 -12.37 -3.74 11.61
CA LYS A 39 -11.57 -4.64 12.47
C LYS A 39 -11.10 -5.90 11.73
N GLU A 40 -11.93 -6.48 10.87
CA GLU A 40 -11.56 -7.65 10.07
C GLU A 40 -10.41 -7.36 9.10
N ALA A 41 -10.34 -6.14 8.54
CA ALA A 41 -9.19 -5.74 7.71
C ALA A 41 -7.85 -5.84 8.46
N PHE A 42 -7.84 -5.56 9.78
CA PHE A 42 -6.65 -5.69 10.64
C PHE A 42 -6.41 -7.10 11.20
N ARG A 43 -7.30 -8.07 10.95
CA ARG A 43 -7.14 -9.45 11.43
C ARG A 43 -6.59 -10.40 10.36
N THR A 44 -6.14 -9.87 9.23
CA THR A 44 -5.52 -10.71 8.20
C THR A 44 -4.21 -11.31 8.71
N ASN A 45 -3.95 -12.58 8.37
CA ASN A 45 -2.72 -13.27 8.77
C ASN A 45 -1.46 -12.48 8.37
N SER A 46 -1.50 -11.82 7.21
CA SER A 46 -0.40 -11.00 6.70
C SER A 46 -0.18 -9.72 7.52
N TYR A 47 -1.25 -9.07 7.98
CA TYR A 47 -1.13 -7.92 8.89
C TYR A 47 -0.55 -8.35 10.23
N ILE A 48 -1.08 -9.42 10.84
CA ILE A 48 -0.60 -9.94 12.11
C ILE A 48 0.88 -10.34 12.02
N GLU A 49 1.30 -10.96 10.92
CA GLU A 49 2.68 -11.34 10.67
C GLU A 49 3.62 -10.13 10.58
N ILE A 50 3.21 -9.07 9.88
CA ILE A 50 3.99 -7.82 9.76
C ILE A 50 4.15 -7.16 11.12
N CYS A 51 3.05 -7.05 11.88
CA CYS A 51 3.05 -6.47 13.22
C CYS A 51 3.98 -7.26 14.15
N LYS A 52 3.85 -8.60 14.18
CA LYS A 52 4.71 -9.48 14.98
C LYS A 52 6.19 -9.37 14.60
N LYS A 53 6.50 -9.29 13.30
CA LYS A 53 7.88 -9.18 12.82
C LYS A 53 8.51 -7.83 13.16
N VAL A 54 7.75 -6.74 13.02
CA VAL A 54 8.20 -5.39 13.37
C VAL A 54 8.38 -5.26 14.88
N GLN A 55 7.39 -5.72 15.65
CA GLN A 55 7.45 -5.74 17.11
C GLN A 55 8.60 -6.63 17.62
N GLY A 56 8.80 -7.82 17.04
CA GLY A 56 9.89 -8.71 17.41
C GLY A 56 11.29 -8.15 17.13
N GLN A 57 11.45 -7.31 16.08
CA GLN A 57 12.71 -6.59 15.84
C GLN A 57 12.92 -5.44 16.83
N LEU A 58 11.85 -4.84 17.33
CA LEU A 58 11.89 -3.81 18.35
C LEU A 58 12.23 -4.40 19.73
N GLU A 59 11.65 -5.55 20.07
CA GLU A 59 11.83 -6.24 21.35
C GLU A 59 13.21 -6.90 21.50
N ARG A 60 13.69 -7.64 20.47
CA ARG A 60 15.03 -8.27 20.48
C ARG A 60 16.18 -7.30 20.75
N LYS A 61 15.97 -6.01 20.48
CA LYS A 61 17.00 -4.98 20.59
C LYS A 61 16.89 -4.12 21.86
N SER A 62 15.87 -4.34 22.67
CA SER A 62 15.72 -3.75 24.01
C SER A 62 16.37 -4.60 25.10
N THR A 63 16.52 -5.91 24.89
CA THR A 63 17.14 -6.84 25.84
C THR A 63 18.68 -6.88 25.79
N ASP A 64 19.30 -6.25 24.80
CA ASP A 64 20.77 -6.25 24.62
C ASP A 64 21.48 -5.10 25.37
N ASN A 65 20.72 -4.32 26.15
CA ASN A 65 21.23 -3.28 27.04
C ASN A 65 20.84 -3.59 28.50
N GLY A 66 21.39 -4.68 29.04
CA GLY A 66 21.41 -5.00 30.48
C GLY A 66 22.81 -4.78 31.08
N PRO A 67 22.92 -4.47 32.38
CA PRO A 67 24.07 -3.76 32.95
C PRO A 67 25.27 -4.68 33.12
N SER A 68 26.38 -4.38 32.44
CA SER A 68 27.68 -4.96 32.80
C SER A 68 28.41 -4.03 33.77
N SER A 69 28.89 -4.68 34.81
CA SER A 69 29.45 -4.15 36.05
C SER A 69 30.81 -3.47 35.84
N SER A 70 31.02 -2.37 36.58
CA SER A 70 32.30 -1.83 37.09
C SER A 70 33.32 -1.22 36.10
N PRO A 71 33.87 -0.01 36.41
CA PRO A 71 34.82 0.69 35.54
C PRO A 71 36.28 0.39 35.90
N SER A 72 37.17 0.50 34.91
CA SER A 72 38.58 0.84 35.14
C SER A 72 39.05 1.82 34.07
N PRO A 73 39.93 2.79 34.40
CA PRO A 73 40.11 3.99 33.61
C PRO A 73 41.35 3.88 32.72
N SER A 74 41.23 4.19 31.43
CA SER A 74 42.34 4.79 30.68
C SER A 74 41.91 5.32 29.31
N SER A 75 42.47 6.48 28.99
CA SER A 75 42.61 7.14 27.69
C SER A 75 41.33 7.59 26.96
N PHE A 76 40.95 8.83 27.24
CA PHE A 76 40.16 9.67 26.32
C PHE A 76 41.05 10.11 25.16
N LEU A 77 40.79 9.58 23.96
CA LEU A 77 41.01 10.31 22.71
C LEU A 77 39.71 10.28 21.91
N SER A 78 39.30 11.48 21.54
CA SER A 78 38.06 11.83 20.86
C SER A 78 37.83 11.01 19.61
N SER A 79 36.67 10.39 19.51
CA SER A 79 36.09 9.96 18.23
C SER A 79 34.58 10.08 18.31
N SER A 80 34.09 11.04 17.54
CA SER A 80 32.70 11.42 17.36
C SER A 80 31.82 10.20 17.10
N SER A 81 31.05 9.79 18.09
CA SER A 81 30.10 8.68 17.97
C SER A 81 28.76 9.26 17.54
N SER A 82 28.48 9.14 16.25
CA SER A 82 27.13 9.29 15.69
C SER A 82 26.19 8.33 16.41
N SER A 83 25.23 8.89 17.15
CA SER A 83 24.14 8.15 17.79
C SER A 83 23.36 7.35 16.75
N SER A 84 23.67 6.05 16.65
CA SER A 84 23.10 5.14 15.67
C SER A 84 21.61 4.93 15.96
N SER A 85 20.76 5.62 15.19
CA SER A 85 19.32 5.48 15.20
C SER A 85 18.94 4.03 14.85
N ARG A 86 18.44 3.31 15.85
CA ARG A 86 17.89 1.94 15.76
C ARG A 86 16.78 1.86 14.71
N ASN A 87 17.08 1.29 13.55
CA ASN A 87 16.16 1.25 12.41
C ASN A 87 15.34 -0.06 12.37
N VAL A 88 14.02 0.03 12.55
CA VAL A 88 13.06 -0.96 12.02
C VAL A 88 13.17 -0.89 10.51
N SER A 89 13.68 -1.93 9.84
CA SER A 89 13.85 -1.94 8.38
C SER A 89 12.67 -2.67 7.75
N LEU A 90 11.63 -1.93 7.39
CA LEU A 90 10.45 -2.48 6.69
C LEU A 90 10.84 -2.98 5.30
N SER A 91 11.85 -2.37 4.69
CA SER A 91 12.42 -2.81 3.42
C SER A 91 12.85 -4.28 3.42
N LYS A 92 13.20 -4.86 4.58
CA LYS A 92 13.49 -6.30 4.69
C LYS A 92 12.26 -7.18 4.45
N PHE A 93 11.06 -6.67 4.67
CA PHE A 93 9.81 -7.39 4.43
C PHE A 93 9.28 -7.20 3.01
N LEU A 94 9.91 -6.34 2.19
CA LEU A 94 9.60 -6.17 0.76
C LEU A 94 10.21 -7.25 -0.14
N HIS A 95 11.02 -8.17 0.40
CA HIS A 95 11.84 -9.11 -0.38
C HIS A 95 11.08 -10.22 -1.13
N GLU A 96 9.75 -10.15 -1.19
CA GLU A 96 8.99 -10.85 -2.24
C GLU A 96 8.42 -9.81 -3.22
N PRO A 97 9.09 -9.58 -4.35
CA PRO A 97 10.12 -10.43 -5.01
C PRO A 97 11.56 -9.97 -4.75
N CYS A 98 12.50 -10.92 -4.72
CA CYS A 98 13.92 -10.66 -4.48
C CYS A 98 14.45 -9.60 -5.46
N GLN A 99 15.08 -8.56 -4.92
CA GLN A 99 15.58 -7.41 -5.67
C GLN A 99 16.59 -7.83 -6.76
N GLU A 100 17.27 -8.96 -6.57
CA GLU A 100 18.15 -9.60 -7.55
C GLU A 100 17.40 -10.14 -8.78
N THR A 101 16.26 -10.79 -8.59
CA THR A 101 15.42 -11.28 -9.70
C THR A 101 14.83 -10.11 -10.49
N LEU A 102 14.46 -9.04 -9.80
CA LEU A 102 13.99 -7.82 -10.43
C LEU A 102 15.12 -7.12 -11.21
N ALA A 103 16.32 -7.02 -10.63
CA ALA A 103 17.50 -6.45 -11.28
C ALA A 103 17.87 -7.24 -12.55
N HIS A 104 17.86 -8.57 -12.49
CA HIS A 104 18.09 -9.44 -13.65
C HIS A 104 17.01 -9.25 -14.74
N MET A 105 15.73 -9.05 -14.37
CA MET A 105 14.67 -8.74 -15.34
C MET A 105 14.82 -7.34 -15.97
N ILE A 106 15.35 -6.37 -15.21
CA ILE A 106 15.60 -5.00 -15.68
C ILE A 106 16.80 -4.99 -16.65
N GLU A 107 17.91 -5.64 -16.31
CA GLU A 107 19.12 -5.71 -17.14
C GLU A 107 18.87 -6.43 -18.48
N ASN A 108 18.05 -7.48 -18.48
CA ASN A 108 17.70 -8.22 -19.69
C ASN A 108 16.68 -7.50 -20.60
N SER A 109 16.34 -6.24 -20.32
CA SER A 109 15.59 -5.31 -21.20
C SER A 109 14.14 -5.67 -21.56
N GLU A 110 13.49 -6.62 -20.88
CA GLU A 110 12.09 -7.00 -21.18
C GLU A 110 11.04 -6.20 -20.38
N LEU A 111 11.44 -5.36 -19.42
CA LEU A 111 10.48 -4.58 -18.63
C LEU A 111 10.09 -3.25 -19.28
N HIS A 112 8.79 -3.01 -19.35
CA HIS A 112 8.28 -1.68 -19.69
C HIS A 112 8.69 -0.66 -18.62
N GLN A 113 9.23 0.50 -19.02
CA GLN A 113 9.75 1.54 -18.11
C GLN A 113 8.77 1.92 -16.99
N LEU A 114 7.47 2.00 -17.28
CA LEU A 114 6.46 2.28 -16.26
C LEU A 114 6.38 1.24 -15.13
N LEU A 115 6.75 -0.01 -15.38
CA LEU A 115 6.80 -1.03 -14.34
C LEU A 115 8.04 -0.84 -13.46
N VAL A 116 9.18 -0.46 -14.05
CA VAL A 116 10.39 -0.10 -13.31
C VAL A 116 10.11 1.09 -12.37
N ASN A 117 9.56 2.18 -12.93
CA ASN A 117 9.18 3.35 -12.15
C ASN A 117 8.19 3.00 -11.03
N TYR A 118 7.25 2.06 -11.27
CA TYR A 118 6.33 1.60 -10.22
C TYR A 118 7.07 0.96 -9.05
N PHE A 119 8.05 0.10 -9.31
CA PHE A 119 8.85 -0.52 -8.25
C PHE A 119 9.70 0.50 -7.48
N GLU A 120 10.16 1.56 -8.15
CA GLU A 120 10.89 2.67 -7.52
C GLU A 120 9.98 3.51 -6.61
N ILE A 121 8.86 4.02 -7.13
CA ILE A 121 7.96 4.87 -6.33
C ILE A 121 7.33 4.10 -5.17
N SER A 122 7.05 2.80 -5.34
CA SER A 122 6.52 1.97 -4.25
C SER A 122 7.59 1.69 -3.19
N LEU A 123 8.87 1.63 -3.57
CA LEU A 123 9.96 1.52 -2.60
C LEU A 123 10.12 2.82 -1.80
N GLU A 124 10.01 3.97 -2.46
CA GLU A 124 10.01 5.28 -1.81
C GLU A 124 8.86 5.43 -0.81
N ALA A 125 7.65 5.05 -1.23
CA ALA A 125 6.48 4.98 -0.36
C ALA A 125 6.74 4.12 0.90
N CYS A 126 7.32 2.93 0.74
CA CYS A 126 7.67 2.09 1.89
C CYS A 126 8.72 2.70 2.82
N ARG A 127 9.69 3.45 2.28
CA ARG A 127 10.68 4.18 3.10
C ARG A 127 10.01 5.27 3.92
N LEU A 128 8.99 5.94 3.36
CA LEU A 128 8.20 6.92 4.10
C LEU A 128 7.39 6.25 5.24
N CYS A 129 6.75 5.10 4.97
CA CYS A 129 6.11 4.30 6.03
C CYS A 129 7.10 3.94 7.15
N GLU A 130 8.33 3.55 6.79
CA GLU A 130 9.39 3.22 7.75
C GLU A 130 9.79 4.43 8.62
N LEU A 131 9.95 5.59 7.99
CA LEU A 131 10.25 6.84 8.71
C LEU A 131 9.11 7.24 9.65
N LEU A 132 7.86 7.14 9.19
CA LEU A 132 6.68 7.43 9.99
C LEU A 132 6.56 6.52 11.21
N LEU A 133 6.76 5.21 11.05
CA LEU A 133 6.73 4.26 12.17
C LEU A 133 7.80 4.59 13.22
N LYS A 134 9.02 4.93 12.78
CA LYS A 134 10.07 5.39 13.71
C LYS A 134 9.65 6.64 14.48
N ASN A 135 9.00 7.60 13.82
CA ASN A 135 8.52 8.81 14.47
C ASN A 135 7.38 8.52 15.45
N VAL A 136 6.43 7.66 15.08
CA VAL A 136 5.35 7.19 15.97
C VAL A 136 5.92 6.56 17.24
N HIS A 137 6.90 5.68 17.11
CA HIS A 137 7.54 5.06 18.27
C HIS A 137 8.28 6.07 19.17
N LYS A 138 8.97 7.05 18.57
CA LYS A 138 9.61 8.13 19.33
C LYS A 138 8.57 8.97 20.09
N VAL A 139 7.48 9.36 19.43
CA VAL A 139 6.37 10.09 20.08
C VAL A 139 5.83 9.27 21.24
N ARG A 140 5.54 7.97 21.03
CA ARG A 140 5.02 7.09 22.08
C ARG A 140 5.97 6.98 23.27
N ALA A 141 7.26 6.81 23.03
CA ALA A 141 8.27 6.73 24.08
C ALA A 141 8.34 8.04 24.89
N ASN A 142 8.38 9.18 24.21
CA ASN A 142 8.40 10.50 24.84
C ASN A 142 7.14 10.75 25.68
N TYR A 143 5.97 10.41 25.12
CA TYR A 143 4.69 10.59 25.79
C TYR A 143 4.51 9.67 27.01
N HIS A 144 5.04 8.44 26.93
CA HIS A 144 5.00 7.48 28.03
C HIS A 144 5.72 8.01 29.27
N VAL A 145 6.87 8.67 29.12
CA VAL A 145 7.61 9.27 30.24
C VAL A 145 6.74 10.26 31.02
N ILE A 146 6.02 11.13 30.30
CA ILE A 146 5.11 12.11 30.91
C ILE A 146 3.97 11.40 31.62
N LYS A 147 3.31 10.46 30.95
CA LYS A 147 2.18 9.71 31.52
C LYS A 147 2.56 8.94 32.78
N THR A 148 3.73 8.30 32.81
CA THR A 148 4.24 7.60 34.00
C THR A 148 4.49 8.57 35.15
N THR A 149 5.10 9.72 34.85
CA THR A 149 5.37 10.77 35.86
C THR A 149 4.07 11.29 36.48
N ILE A 150 3.06 11.58 35.66
CA ILE A 150 1.74 12.03 36.11
C ILE A 150 1.08 10.98 37.00
N LYS A 151 1.13 9.71 36.59
CA LYS A 151 0.53 8.60 37.34
C LYS A 151 1.20 8.40 38.71
N GLN A 152 2.53 8.49 38.76
CA GLN A 152 3.29 8.40 40.02
C GLN A 152 2.91 9.53 40.98
N MET A 153 2.77 10.76 40.46
CA MET A 153 2.34 11.90 41.28
C MET A 153 0.95 11.70 41.89
N LYS A 154 -0.01 11.18 41.11
CA LYS A 154 -1.40 10.96 41.55
C LYS A 154 -1.54 9.86 42.61
N ASN A 155 -0.83 8.75 42.44
CA ASN A 155 -0.93 7.62 43.36
C ASN A 155 -0.46 7.94 44.79
N GLU A 156 0.34 9.00 44.94
CA GLU A 156 0.98 9.38 46.20
C GLU A 156 0.41 10.67 46.81
N VAL A 157 -0.43 11.40 46.08
CA VAL A 157 -1.11 12.62 46.54
C VAL A 157 -2.63 12.42 46.36
N PRO A 158 -3.36 12.01 47.41
CA PRO A 158 -4.81 11.91 47.37
C PRO A 158 -5.46 13.27 47.09
N ASP A 159 -6.62 13.27 46.43
CA ASP A 159 -7.42 14.47 46.17
C ASP A 159 -7.65 15.23 47.49
N GLY A 160 -7.09 16.45 47.58
CA GLY A 160 -7.24 17.34 48.74
C GLY A 160 -5.99 17.56 49.61
N ALA A 161 -4.88 16.85 49.38
CA ALA A 161 -3.63 17.11 50.11
C ALA A 161 -2.87 18.36 49.58
N SER A 162 -2.27 19.12 50.50
CA SER A 162 -1.38 20.24 50.16
C SER A 162 -0.18 19.74 49.33
N TRP A 163 0.15 20.45 48.24
CA TRP A 163 1.24 20.10 47.31
C TRP A 163 2.62 20.43 47.91
N ASN A 164 2.81 20.23 49.21
CA ASN A 164 4.01 20.55 49.98
C ASN A 164 5.16 19.54 49.76
N THR A 165 5.19 18.82 48.64
CA THR A 165 6.29 17.91 48.29
C THR A 165 7.12 18.51 47.16
N ASP A 166 7.91 19.53 47.49
CA ASP A 166 8.73 20.31 46.54
C ASP A 166 9.57 19.42 45.61
N ASP A 167 10.16 18.34 46.14
CA ASP A 167 11.00 17.42 45.35
C ASP A 167 10.24 16.70 44.24
N LYS A 168 8.96 16.36 44.44
CA LYS A 168 8.15 15.66 43.43
C LYS A 168 7.65 16.63 42.37
N CYS A 169 7.19 17.82 42.77
CA CYS A 169 6.85 18.90 41.85
C CYS A 169 8.06 19.24 40.97
N LEU A 170 9.26 19.31 41.56
CA LEU A 170 10.52 19.52 40.85
C LEU A 170 10.80 18.42 39.82
N ALA A 171 10.56 17.15 40.15
CA ALA A 171 10.71 16.04 39.22
C ALA A 171 9.74 16.15 38.02
N VAL A 172 8.49 16.52 38.27
CA VAL A 172 7.50 16.74 37.20
C VAL A 172 7.89 17.93 36.31
N TYR A 173 8.33 19.04 36.90
CA TYR A 173 8.82 20.19 36.15
C TYR A 173 10.03 19.83 35.29
N ARG A 174 10.97 19.02 35.78
CA ARG A 174 12.12 18.53 34.99
C ARG A 174 11.67 17.67 33.81
N ASN A 175 10.67 16.81 33.99
CA ASN A 175 10.14 15.97 32.91
C ASN A 175 9.38 16.79 31.86
N LEU A 176 8.57 17.77 32.29
CA LEU A 176 7.91 18.72 31.39
C LEU A 176 8.92 19.58 30.63
N ALA A 177 9.95 20.10 31.30
CA ALA A 177 11.02 20.87 30.66
C ALA A 177 11.77 20.03 29.61
N SER A 178 12.07 18.76 29.95
CA SER A 178 12.68 17.82 29.01
C SER A 178 11.78 17.56 27.80
N PHE A 179 10.46 17.39 28.03
CA PHE A 179 9.48 17.21 26.96
C PHE A 179 9.39 18.41 26.01
N VAL A 180 9.39 19.64 26.55
CA VAL A 180 9.37 20.88 25.77
C VAL A 180 10.61 20.97 24.86
N MET A 181 11.78 20.57 25.37
CA MET A 181 13.04 20.60 24.63
C MET A 181 13.15 19.54 23.53
N LEU A 182 12.35 18.47 23.59
CA LEU A 182 12.37 17.44 22.56
C LEU A 182 11.74 17.97 21.26
N LYS A 183 12.50 17.90 20.16
CA LYS A 183 11.94 18.15 18.82
C LYS A 183 10.79 17.16 18.57
N ASN A 184 9.68 17.67 18.06
CA ASN A 184 8.56 16.82 17.67
C ASN A 184 8.97 15.89 16.52
N PRO A 185 8.93 14.56 16.72
CA PRO A 185 9.33 13.61 15.68
C PRO A 185 8.48 13.69 14.42
N LEU A 186 7.20 14.11 14.53
CA LEU A 186 6.29 14.24 13.39
C LEU A 186 6.65 15.44 12.50
N SER A 187 7.34 16.46 13.02
CA SER A 187 7.84 17.59 12.22
C SER A 187 8.95 17.19 11.23
N THR A 188 9.40 15.93 11.27
CA THR A 188 10.34 15.40 10.26
C THR A 188 9.69 15.31 8.89
N ILE A 189 8.37 15.11 8.83
CA ILE A 189 7.63 15.05 7.57
C ILE A 189 6.76 16.29 7.44
N THR A 190 7.07 17.13 6.46
CA THR A 190 6.31 18.37 6.27
C THR A 190 5.03 18.11 5.47
N PRO A 191 3.98 18.94 5.66
CA PRO A 191 2.82 18.92 4.76
C PRO A 191 3.22 19.06 3.28
N LEU A 192 4.28 19.81 2.99
CA LEU A 192 4.83 19.95 1.65
C LEU A 192 5.32 18.60 1.08
N GLN A 193 5.99 17.76 1.88
CA GLN A 193 6.44 16.44 1.43
C GLN A 193 5.27 15.50 1.14
N PHE A 194 4.19 15.53 1.94
CA PHE A 194 2.97 14.79 1.62
C PHE A 194 2.31 15.30 0.33
N HIS A 195 2.28 16.61 0.13
CA HIS A 195 1.75 17.21 -1.09
C HIS A 195 2.56 16.81 -2.34
N GLU A 196 3.88 16.91 -2.27
CA GLU A 196 4.79 16.51 -3.36
C GLU A 196 4.67 15.01 -3.67
N LEU A 197 4.62 14.17 -2.63
CA LEU A 197 4.36 12.73 -2.77
C LEU A 197 3.04 12.47 -3.49
N HIS A 198 1.96 13.12 -3.05
CA HIS A 198 0.63 12.98 -3.65
C HIS A 198 0.63 13.39 -5.12
N GLU A 199 1.18 14.57 -5.47
CA GLU A 199 1.25 15.05 -6.84
C GLU A 199 2.07 14.10 -7.73
N ASN A 200 3.24 13.67 -7.27
CA ASN A 200 4.10 12.74 -8.00
C ASN A 200 3.37 11.40 -8.27
N HIS A 201 2.68 10.86 -7.25
CA HIS A 201 1.92 9.61 -7.38
C HIS A 201 0.69 9.77 -8.29
N SER A 202 -0.01 10.90 -8.21
CA SER A 202 -1.18 11.23 -9.05
C SER A 202 -0.81 11.36 -10.53
N LEU A 203 0.27 12.10 -10.83
CA LEU A 203 0.82 12.23 -12.18
C LEU A 203 1.22 10.86 -12.75
N PHE A 204 1.86 10.03 -11.92
CA PHE A 204 2.27 8.70 -12.32
C PHE A 204 1.09 7.74 -12.53
N LEU A 205 0.06 7.79 -11.67
CA LEU A 205 -1.19 7.06 -11.82
C LEU A 205 -1.86 7.40 -13.16
N HIS A 206 -1.89 8.68 -13.52
CA HIS A 206 -2.42 9.13 -14.80
C HIS A 206 -1.64 8.54 -15.98
N LYS A 207 -0.30 8.52 -15.90
CA LYS A 207 0.59 7.92 -16.92
C LYS A 207 0.34 6.42 -17.07
N LEU A 208 0.27 5.68 -15.96
CA LEU A 208 -0.05 4.24 -15.94
C LEU A 208 -1.43 3.95 -16.56
N THR A 209 -2.45 4.69 -16.13
CA THR A 209 -3.83 4.51 -16.60
C THR A 209 -3.96 4.80 -18.10
N SER A 210 -3.28 5.84 -18.58
CA SER A 210 -3.24 6.20 -20.00
C SER A 210 -2.59 5.09 -20.84
N GLU A 211 -1.43 4.59 -20.44
CA GLU A 211 -0.76 3.50 -21.17
C GLU A 211 -1.53 2.17 -21.09
N CYS A 212 -2.11 1.84 -19.94
CA CYS A 212 -3.03 0.70 -19.79
C CYS A 212 -4.21 0.80 -20.76
N ARG A 213 -4.79 2.00 -20.91
CA ARG A 213 -5.88 2.22 -21.87
C ARG A 213 -5.41 2.09 -23.32
N LYS A 214 -4.23 2.61 -23.67
CA LYS A 214 -3.64 2.50 -25.01
C LYS A 214 -3.35 1.04 -25.38
N THR A 215 -2.74 0.27 -24.48
CA THR A 215 -2.45 -1.16 -24.70
C THR A 215 -3.73 -1.98 -24.86
N LYS A 216 -4.73 -1.77 -23.99
CA LYS A 216 -6.07 -2.39 -24.14
C LYS A 216 -6.72 -2.06 -25.49
N ARG A 217 -6.62 -0.80 -25.97
CA ARG A 217 -7.12 -0.39 -27.30
C ARG A 217 -6.39 -1.11 -28.43
N ARG A 218 -5.05 -1.17 -28.41
CA ARG A 218 -4.23 -1.86 -29.41
C ARG A 218 -4.59 -3.35 -29.50
N THR A 219 -4.78 -4.01 -28.36
CA THR A 219 -5.24 -5.39 -28.30
C THR A 219 -6.62 -5.57 -28.93
N LYS A 220 -7.59 -4.73 -28.59
CA LYS A 220 -8.94 -4.79 -29.17
C LYS A 220 -8.88 -4.62 -30.69
N LEU A 221 -8.12 -3.65 -31.18
CA LEU A 221 -7.94 -3.42 -32.61
C LEU A 221 -7.32 -4.63 -33.31
N ARG A 222 -6.24 -5.21 -32.76
CA ARG A 222 -5.62 -6.42 -33.31
C ARG A 222 -6.58 -7.61 -33.34
N LYS A 223 -7.42 -7.78 -32.32
CA LYS A 223 -8.48 -8.81 -32.31
C LYS A 223 -9.51 -8.58 -33.41
N CYS A 224 -9.95 -7.33 -33.61
CA CYS A 224 -10.86 -6.97 -34.69
C CYS A 224 -10.24 -7.26 -36.06
N ILE A 225 -9.00 -6.81 -36.31
CA ILE A 225 -8.28 -7.07 -37.56
C ILE A 225 -8.12 -8.57 -37.80
N ASN A 226 -7.71 -9.34 -36.79
CA ASN A 226 -7.58 -10.80 -36.91
C ASN A 226 -8.93 -11.49 -37.18
N LYS A 227 -10.03 -10.93 -36.66
CA LYS A 227 -11.38 -11.44 -36.93
C LYS A 227 -11.79 -11.16 -38.38
N VAL A 228 -11.54 -9.95 -38.86
CA VAL A 228 -11.81 -9.56 -40.27
C VAL A 228 -10.96 -10.39 -41.23
N MET A 229 -9.65 -10.49 -41.00
CA MET A 229 -8.75 -11.32 -41.81
C MET A 229 -9.22 -12.78 -41.89
N ARG A 230 -9.75 -13.32 -40.79
CA ARG A 230 -10.32 -14.68 -40.78
C ARG A 230 -11.56 -14.81 -41.67
N TYR A 231 -12.45 -13.81 -41.66
CA TYR A 231 -13.63 -13.80 -42.53
C TYR A 231 -13.26 -13.60 -44.00
N VAL A 232 -12.31 -12.71 -44.29
CA VAL A 232 -11.79 -12.49 -45.66
C VAL A 232 -11.16 -13.76 -46.20
N LEU A 233 -10.32 -14.44 -45.40
CA LEU A 233 -9.69 -15.70 -45.80
C LEU A 233 -10.73 -16.81 -46.05
N LEU A 234 -11.76 -16.91 -45.19
CA LEU A 234 -12.83 -17.90 -45.37
C LEU A 234 -13.65 -17.62 -46.64
N GLY A 235 -13.95 -16.34 -46.92
CA GLY A 235 -14.64 -15.91 -48.14
C GLY A 235 -13.83 -16.18 -49.40
N ALA A 236 -12.53 -15.82 -49.42
CA ALA A 236 -11.64 -16.09 -50.56
C ALA A 236 -11.50 -17.59 -50.84
N CYS A 237 -11.35 -18.42 -49.81
CA CYS A 237 -11.38 -19.88 -49.98
C CYS A 237 -12.72 -20.37 -50.55
N GLY A 238 -13.86 -19.81 -50.12
CA GLY A 238 -15.18 -20.15 -50.65
C GLY A 238 -15.31 -19.86 -52.15
N VAL A 239 -14.81 -18.71 -52.60
CA VAL A 239 -14.82 -18.31 -54.02
C VAL A 239 -13.97 -19.25 -54.88
N LEU A 240 -12.85 -19.78 -54.36
CA LEU A 240 -12.00 -20.74 -55.08
C LEU A 240 -12.61 -22.14 -55.19
N VAL A 241 -13.45 -22.54 -54.24
CA VAL A 241 -14.08 -23.88 -54.24
C VAL A 241 -15.14 -24.01 -55.34
N ILE A 242 -15.86 -22.94 -55.68
CA ILE A 242 -16.97 -22.98 -56.64
C ILE A 242 -16.50 -23.30 -58.08
N PRO A 243 -15.48 -22.62 -58.65
CA PRO A 243 -14.93 -22.96 -59.96
C PRO A 243 -14.30 -24.36 -60.00
N LEU A 244 -13.62 -24.78 -58.92
CA LEU A 244 -13.05 -26.12 -58.82
C LEU A 244 -14.12 -27.21 -58.86
N LEU A 245 -15.29 -26.96 -58.25
CA LEU A 245 -16.42 -27.88 -58.28
C LEU A 245 -17.03 -27.97 -59.69
N ILE A 246 -17.20 -26.83 -60.37
CA ILE A 246 -17.69 -26.76 -61.75
C ILE A 246 -16.74 -27.50 -62.70
N LEU A 247 -15.42 -27.29 -62.57
CA LEU A 247 -14.40 -27.99 -63.35
C LEU A 247 -14.42 -29.50 -63.10
N ALA A 248 -14.60 -29.93 -61.85
CA ALA A 248 -14.74 -31.35 -61.51
C ALA A 248 -15.98 -31.98 -62.16
N ILE A 249 -17.14 -31.30 -62.09
CA ILE A 249 -18.39 -31.76 -62.71
C ILE A 249 -18.24 -31.87 -64.23
N HIS A 250 -17.64 -30.88 -64.89
CA HIS A 250 -17.39 -30.93 -66.34
C HIS A 250 -16.37 -31.99 -66.73
N SER A 251 -15.33 -32.24 -65.90
CA SER A 251 -14.37 -33.32 -66.15
C SER A 251 -14.98 -34.73 -66.05
N MET A 252 -16.06 -34.90 -65.28
CA MET A 252 -16.81 -36.15 -65.19
C MET A 252 -17.68 -36.43 -66.42
N THR A 253 -18.03 -35.41 -67.21
CA THR A 253 -18.75 -35.59 -68.48
C THR A 253 -17.83 -36.07 -69.61
N GLY A 254 -16.51 -36.10 -69.39
CA GLY A 254 -15.51 -36.38 -70.42
C GLY A 254 -14.92 -37.79 -70.41
N ILE A 255 -14.42 -38.33 -69.29
CA ILE A 255 -13.60 -39.56 -69.32
C ILE A 255 -13.75 -40.37 -68.02
N VAL A 256 -13.83 -41.70 -68.18
CA VAL A 256 -13.59 -42.73 -67.15
C VAL A 256 -12.23 -42.48 -66.47
N ALA A 257 -12.21 -41.81 -65.32
CA ALA A 257 -11.03 -41.74 -64.47
C ALA A 257 -11.42 -41.51 -62.99
N ALA A 258 -11.53 -42.62 -62.27
CA ALA A 258 -11.83 -42.70 -60.84
C ALA A 258 -10.84 -42.04 -59.84
N PRO A 259 -9.61 -41.55 -60.14
CA PRO A 259 -8.74 -41.01 -59.08
C PRO A 259 -8.97 -39.53 -58.71
N ALA A 260 -9.51 -38.70 -59.61
CA ALA A 260 -9.47 -37.24 -59.44
C ALA A 260 -10.46 -36.72 -58.38
N GLY A 261 -11.68 -37.29 -58.31
CA GLY A 261 -12.69 -36.90 -57.33
C GLY A 261 -12.30 -37.20 -55.88
N LEU A 262 -11.49 -38.26 -55.67
CA LEU A 262 -11.02 -38.66 -54.34
C LEU A 262 -9.99 -37.67 -53.77
N PHE A 263 -9.17 -37.07 -54.63
CA PHE A 263 -8.16 -36.08 -54.25
C PHE A 263 -8.79 -34.75 -53.80
N VAL A 264 -9.89 -34.34 -54.45
CA VAL A 264 -10.65 -33.13 -54.10
C VAL A 264 -11.42 -33.31 -52.78
N LEU A 265 -12.04 -34.47 -52.55
CA LEU A 265 -12.70 -34.79 -51.28
C LEU A 265 -11.70 -34.92 -50.12
N SER A 266 -10.54 -35.56 -50.37
CA SER A 266 -9.48 -35.70 -49.37
C SER A 266 -8.88 -34.36 -48.97
N SER A 267 -8.57 -33.50 -49.95
CA SER A 267 -8.02 -32.15 -49.69
C SER A 267 -9.00 -31.23 -48.96
N LEU A 268 -10.29 -31.29 -49.27
CA LEU A 268 -11.34 -30.56 -48.54
C LEU A 268 -11.48 -31.06 -47.09
N SER A 269 -11.43 -32.38 -46.88
CA SER A 269 -11.49 -33.00 -45.54
C SER A 269 -10.28 -32.63 -44.67
N LEU A 270 -9.08 -32.54 -45.27
CA LEU A 270 -7.85 -32.07 -44.63
C LEU A 270 -7.95 -30.57 -44.26
N PHE A 271 -8.51 -29.74 -45.14
CA PHE A 271 -8.74 -28.32 -44.88
C PHE A 271 -9.72 -28.09 -43.72
N LEU A 272 -10.83 -28.82 -43.70
CA LEU A 272 -11.84 -28.78 -42.63
C LEU A 272 -11.28 -29.31 -41.30
N LYS A 273 -10.41 -30.33 -41.32
CA LYS A 273 -9.68 -30.79 -40.14
C LYS A 273 -8.71 -29.73 -39.62
N LYS A 274 -7.98 -29.01 -40.49
CA LYS A 274 -7.09 -27.90 -40.07
C LYS A 274 -7.86 -26.70 -39.50
N LEU A 275 -9.06 -26.42 -39.99
CA LEU A 275 -9.97 -25.41 -39.41
C LEU A 275 -10.49 -25.79 -38.02
N LYS A 276 -10.69 -27.08 -37.74
CA LYS A 276 -11.17 -27.59 -36.43
C LYS A 276 -10.11 -27.63 -35.32
N VAL A 277 -8.82 -27.53 -35.63
CA VAL A 277 -7.72 -27.72 -34.64
C VAL A 277 -7.41 -26.47 -33.79
N ALA A 278 -8.02 -25.32 -34.03
CA ALA A 278 -7.73 -24.10 -33.28
C ALA A 278 -8.60 -23.88 -32.02
N LYS A 279 -8.72 -24.89 -31.15
CA LYS A 279 -9.11 -24.69 -29.73
C LYS A 279 -7.88 -24.83 -28.82
N LYS A 280 -6.75 -24.25 -29.23
CA LYS A 280 -5.61 -24.06 -28.33
C LYS A 280 -5.94 -22.89 -27.40
N LYS A 281 -5.83 -23.07 -26.07
CA LYS A 281 -5.87 -21.97 -25.09
C LYS A 281 -4.98 -20.85 -25.64
N SER A 282 -5.59 -19.73 -26.05
CA SER A 282 -4.85 -18.60 -26.62
C SER A 282 -3.86 -18.13 -25.56
N LYS A 283 -2.55 -18.34 -25.78
CA LYS A 283 -1.52 -17.64 -24.99
C LYS A 283 -1.85 -16.15 -25.07
N LYS A 284 -1.87 -15.47 -23.93
CA LYS A 284 -2.12 -14.03 -23.87
C LYS A 284 -1.06 -13.34 -24.72
N THR A 285 -1.48 -12.38 -25.55
CA THR A 285 -0.53 -11.60 -26.35
C THR A 285 0.34 -10.71 -25.45
N PRO A 286 1.55 -10.32 -25.88
CA PRO A 286 2.41 -9.43 -25.09
C PRO A 286 1.69 -8.14 -24.64
N ASN A 287 0.88 -7.54 -25.50
CA ASN A 287 0.09 -6.34 -25.17
C ASN A 287 -1.03 -6.61 -24.14
N GLU A 288 -1.58 -7.82 -24.09
CA GLU A 288 -2.54 -8.20 -23.04
C GLU A 288 -1.85 -8.37 -21.70
N ARG A 289 -0.67 -9.01 -21.68
CA ARG A 289 0.17 -9.16 -20.49
C ARG A 289 0.55 -7.79 -19.92
N LEU A 290 1.14 -6.94 -20.77
CA LEU A 290 1.50 -5.57 -20.39
C LEU A 290 0.28 -4.78 -19.91
N GLY A 291 -0.87 -4.92 -20.58
CA GLY A 291 -2.11 -4.26 -20.17
C GLY A 291 -2.59 -4.66 -18.77
N MET A 292 -2.40 -5.91 -18.34
CA MET A 292 -2.73 -6.34 -16.97
C MET A 292 -1.66 -5.91 -15.97
N GLN A 293 -0.38 -5.96 -16.33
CA GLN A 293 0.71 -5.48 -15.47
C GLN A 293 0.53 -3.98 -15.15
N LEU A 294 0.24 -3.17 -16.17
CA LEU A 294 -0.05 -1.74 -15.99
C LEU A 294 -1.33 -1.49 -15.18
N ASP A 295 -2.34 -2.36 -15.30
CA ASP A 295 -3.57 -2.29 -14.50
C ASP A 295 -3.31 -2.59 -13.02
N ILE A 296 -2.54 -3.63 -12.72
CA ILE A 296 -2.12 -3.99 -11.35
C ILE A 296 -1.31 -2.84 -10.73
N ALA A 297 -0.31 -2.32 -11.47
CA ALA A 297 0.49 -1.18 -11.02
C ALA A 297 -0.38 0.05 -10.75
N ALA A 298 -1.30 0.41 -11.66
CA ALA A 298 -2.20 1.55 -11.48
C ALA A 298 -3.07 1.40 -10.22
N ARG A 299 -3.60 0.19 -9.97
CA ARG A 299 -4.39 -0.09 -8.75
C ARG A 299 -3.53 0.06 -7.49
N GLY A 300 -2.29 -0.42 -7.51
CA GLY A 300 -1.36 -0.27 -6.38
C GLY A 300 -1.06 1.20 -6.07
N VAL A 301 -0.80 2.02 -7.09
CA VAL A 301 -0.54 3.46 -6.90
C VAL A 301 -1.79 4.18 -6.38
N TYR A 302 -2.98 3.85 -6.90
CA TYR A 302 -4.24 4.43 -6.42
C TYR A 302 -4.48 4.14 -4.93
N ILE A 303 -4.26 2.90 -4.50
CA ILE A 303 -4.41 2.52 -3.08
C ILE A 303 -3.40 3.31 -2.24
N SER A 304 -2.12 3.34 -2.65
CA SER A 304 -1.08 4.06 -1.92
C SER A 304 -1.37 5.56 -1.76
N ILE A 305 -1.94 6.23 -2.77
CA ILE A 305 -2.36 7.64 -2.67
C ILE A 305 -3.39 7.81 -1.56
N ASN A 306 -4.45 6.98 -1.57
CA ASN A 306 -5.52 7.07 -0.58
C ASN A 306 -5.03 6.79 0.85
N ASP A 307 -4.10 5.84 1.00
CA ASP A 307 -3.48 5.55 2.28
C ASP A 307 -2.65 6.74 2.78
N PHE A 308 -1.86 7.36 1.90
CA PHE A 308 -1.07 8.54 2.27
C PHE A 308 -1.91 9.77 2.57
N ASP A 309 -3.07 9.95 1.92
CA ASP A 309 -4.01 11.00 2.28
C ASP A 309 -4.53 10.82 3.71
N THR A 310 -4.86 9.58 4.07
CA THR A 310 -5.33 9.22 5.42
C THR A 310 -4.23 9.44 6.46
N ILE A 311 -3.02 8.93 6.17
CA ILE A 311 -1.83 9.08 7.02
C ILE A 311 -1.48 10.56 7.20
N SER A 312 -1.47 11.36 6.14
CA SER A 312 -1.07 12.78 6.21
C SER A 312 -1.97 13.57 7.15
N ARG A 313 -3.28 13.32 7.10
CA ARG A 313 -4.27 13.96 7.98
C ARG A 313 -4.08 13.57 9.44
N LEU A 314 -3.77 12.29 9.71
CA LEU A 314 -3.48 11.82 11.07
C LEU A 314 -2.17 12.40 11.60
N VAL A 315 -1.12 12.43 10.77
CA VAL A 315 0.17 13.04 11.13
C VAL A 315 0.01 14.52 11.45
N GLN A 316 -0.72 15.27 10.62
CA GLN A 316 -0.97 16.69 10.86
C GLN A 316 -1.72 16.92 12.18
N ARG A 317 -2.79 16.16 12.42
CA ARG A 317 -3.56 16.28 13.66
C ARG A 317 -2.72 16.00 14.90
N LEU A 318 -1.99 14.88 14.90
CA LEU A 318 -1.11 14.50 16.01
C LEU A 318 0.05 15.47 16.18
N HIS A 319 0.56 16.04 15.09
CA HIS A 319 1.58 17.07 15.14
C HIS A 319 1.06 18.31 15.88
N ASP A 320 -0.11 18.81 15.48
CA ASP A 320 -0.70 20.04 16.04
C ASP A 320 -1.08 19.85 17.51
N GLU A 321 -1.65 18.69 17.86
CA GLU A 321 -1.96 18.33 19.25
C GLU A 321 -0.70 18.25 20.11
N LEU A 322 0.37 17.61 19.62
CA LEU A 322 1.62 17.49 20.35
C LEU A 322 2.33 18.85 20.53
N GLU A 323 2.32 19.71 19.52
CA GLU A 323 2.86 21.08 19.64
C GLU A 323 2.04 21.92 20.63
N HIS A 324 0.72 21.74 20.66
CA HIS A 324 -0.14 22.39 21.64
C HIS A 324 0.18 21.96 23.08
N GLU A 325 0.27 20.64 23.34
CA GLU A 325 0.64 20.12 24.66
C GLU A 325 2.03 20.60 25.10
N LYS A 326 3.00 20.67 24.16
CA LYS A 326 4.32 21.23 24.44
C LYS A 326 4.26 22.71 24.79
N PHE A 327 3.44 23.48 24.09
CA PHE A 327 3.24 24.90 24.38
C PHE A 327 2.65 25.12 25.78
N VAL A 328 1.64 24.31 26.16
CA VAL A 328 1.04 24.34 27.49
C VAL A 328 2.06 23.95 28.57
N ALA A 329 2.85 22.89 28.33
CA ALA A 329 3.92 22.47 29.22
C ALA A 329 5.01 23.56 29.39
N ASP A 330 5.37 24.26 28.31
CA ASP A 330 6.34 25.36 28.35
C ASP A 330 5.84 26.52 29.23
N ILE A 331 4.57 26.91 29.10
CA ILE A 331 3.96 27.93 29.98
C ILE A 331 4.05 27.49 31.45
N CYS A 332 3.74 26.22 31.73
CA CYS A 332 3.81 25.68 33.08
C CYS A 332 5.22 25.76 33.66
N VAL A 333 6.22 25.31 32.90
CA VAL A 333 7.64 25.32 33.31
C VAL A 333 8.12 26.76 33.53
N ARG A 334 7.80 27.70 32.63
CA ARG A 334 8.23 29.10 32.76
C ARG A 334 7.57 29.83 33.93
N LYS A 335 6.31 29.53 34.23
CA LYS A 335 5.58 30.20 35.32
C LYS A 335 5.89 29.59 36.69
N GLY A 336 6.24 28.30 36.77
CA GLY A 336 6.65 27.64 38.01
C GLY A 336 5.59 27.67 39.13
N LYS A 337 4.31 27.86 38.78
CA LYS A 337 3.20 27.91 39.75
C LYS A 337 2.55 26.55 39.88
N ASN A 338 2.40 26.06 41.10
CA ASN A 338 1.81 24.75 41.39
C ASN A 338 0.35 24.66 40.93
N GLU A 339 -0.40 25.76 40.91
CA GLU A 339 -1.78 25.80 40.39
C GLU A 339 -1.82 25.53 38.88
N ILE A 340 -0.86 26.08 38.13
CA ILE A 340 -0.73 25.83 36.69
C ILE A 340 -0.31 24.39 36.45
N LEU A 341 0.62 23.87 37.27
CA LEU A 341 1.03 22.46 37.20
C LEU A 341 -0.17 21.52 37.36
N LYS A 342 -1.04 21.75 38.35
CA LYS A 342 -2.26 20.95 38.54
C LYS A 342 -3.14 20.91 37.29
N GLU A 343 -3.34 22.07 36.67
CA GLU A 343 -4.17 22.18 35.46
C GLU A 343 -3.56 21.44 34.29
N VAL A 344 -2.26 21.63 34.03
CA VAL A 344 -1.54 20.93 32.96
C VAL A 344 -1.58 19.41 33.18
N LEU A 345 -1.36 18.93 34.40
CA LEU A 345 -1.42 17.49 34.68
C LEU A 345 -2.84 16.91 34.49
N ARG A 346 -3.88 17.71 34.74
CA ARG A 346 -5.27 17.34 34.46
C ARG A 346 -5.53 17.27 32.96
N GLU A 347 -5.05 18.24 32.19
CA GLU A 347 -5.18 18.29 30.74
C GLU A 347 -4.53 17.07 30.07
N PHE A 348 -3.27 16.76 30.41
CA PHE A 348 -2.57 15.57 29.92
C PHE A 348 -3.26 14.25 30.32
N GLN A 349 -3.99 14.21 31.45
CA GLN A 349 -4.78 13.03 31.82
C GLN A 349 -6.03 12.87 30.96
N ILE A 350 -6.75 13.96 30.71
CA ILE A 350 -8.01 13.95 29.97
C ILE A 350 -7.75 13.68 28.47
N HIS A 351 -6.77 14.38 27.90
CA HIS A 351 -6.51 14.32 26.46
C HIS A 351 -5.52 13.20 26.08
N GLY A 352 -4.64 12.78 27.01
CA GLY A 352 -3.56 11.87 26.67
C GLY A 352 -3.96 10.44 26.31
N SER A 353 -5.15 9.96 26.73
CA SER A 353 -5.67 8.69 26.19
C SER A 353 -6.10 8.85 24.73
N SER A 354 -6.79 9.94 24.40
CA SER A 354 -7.23 10.20 23.02
C SER A 354 -6.04 10.40 22.08
N PHE A 355 -5.02 11.13 22.51
CA PHE A 355 -3.78 11.29 21.74
C PHE A 355 -3.11 9.93 21.44
N LEU A 356 -2.98 9.06 22.46
CA LEU A 356 -2.37 7.74 22.28
C LEU A 356 -3.21 6.81 21.40
N GLU A 357 -4.54 6.89 21.47
CA GLU A 357 -5.44 6.16 20.57
C GLU A 357 -5.28 6.61 19.12
N GLN A 358 -5.20 7.93 18.88
CA GLN A 358 -4.94 8.46 17.54
C GLN A 358 -3.54 8.08 17.03
N LEU A 359 -2.55 8.03 17.92
CA LEU A 359 -1.19 7.60 17.59
C LEU A 359 -1.12 6.11 17.24
N GLU A 360 -1.91 5.27 17.93
CA GLU A 360 -2.09 3.86 17.59
C GLU A 360 -2.83 3.69 16.26
N GLU A 361 -3.83 4.51 15.99
CA GLU A 361 -4.54 4.55 14.71
C GLU A 361 -3.59 4.93 13.56
N LEU A 362 -2.74 5.94 13.74
CA LEU A 362 -1.69 6.28 12.76
C LEU A 362 -0.76 5.09 12.52
N GLU A 363 -0.31 4.41 13.57
CA GLU A 363 0.52 3.21 13.44
C GLU A 363 -0.14 2.13 12.57
N LYS A 364 -1.42 1.84 12.84
CA LYS A 364 -2.22 0.86 12.09
C LYS A 364 -2.33 1.23 10.62
N GLN A 365 -2.62 2.50 10.31
CA GLN A 365 -2.70 2.98 8.92
C GLN A 365 -1.35 2.84 8.19
N ILE A 366 -0.23 3.07 8.87
CA ILE A 366 1.09 2.90 8.26
C ILE A 366 1.35 1.41 7.95
N TYR A 367 0.98 0.48 8.84
CA TYR A 367 1.11 -0.95 8.57
C TYR A 367 0.23 -1.41 7.41
N LEU A 368 -1.01 -0.93 7.33
CA LEU A 368 -1.91 -1.23 6.21
C LEU A 368 -1.33 -0.74 4.88
N CYS A 369 -0.88 0.52 4.84
CA CYS A 369 -0.26 1.09 3.65
C CYS A 369 0.93 0.24 3.17
N PHE A 370 1.82 -0.14 4.11
CA PHE A 370 2.95 -1.00 3.79
C PHE A 370 2.51 -2.39 3.26
N LEU A 371 1.48 -2.98 3.86
CA LEU A 371 0.91 -4.25 3.43
C LEU A 371 0.36 -4.16 1.99
N ASP A 372 -0.40 -3.12 1.70
CA ASP A 372 -1.05 -2.92 0.39
C ASP A 372 -0.03 -2.65 -0.72
N ILE A 373 1.03 -1.89 -0.42
CA ILE A 373 2.16 -1.70 -1.33
C ILE A 373 2.85 -3.05 -1.59
N SER A 374 3.18 -3.79 -0.54
CA SER A 374 3.86 -5.10 -0.63
C SER A 374 3.03 -6.10 -1.44
N ARG A 375 1.72 -6.16 -1.17
CA ARG A 375 0.77 -7.00 -1.91
C ARG A 375 0.70 -6.62 -3.38
N SER A 376 0.64 -5.32 -3.68
CA SER A 376 0.56 -4.83 -5.05
C SER A 376 1.83 -5.15 -5.84
N ARG A 377 3.02 -5.01 -5.21
CA ARG A 377 4.31 -5.43 -5.78
C ARG A 377 4.36 -6.93 -6.08
N ARG A 378 3.90 -7.76 -5.14
CA ARG A 378 3.83 -9.22 -5.31
C ARG A 378 2.90 -9.62 -6.45
N LEU A 379 1.68 -9.07 -6.49
CA LEU A 379 0.72 -9.33 -7.56
C LEU A 379 1.26 -8.94 -8.94
N LEU A 380 1.97 -7.82 -9.02
CA LEU A 380 2.59 -7.38 -10.26
C LEU A 380 3.66 -8.38 -10.70
N PHE A 381 4.55 -8.78 -9.80
CA PHE A 381 5.59 -9.75 -10.09
C PHE A 381 5.04 -11.11 -10.51
N GLU A 382 4.03 -11.63 -9.81
CA GLU A 382 3.33 -12.86 -10.20
C GLU A 382 2.75 -12.78 -11.62
N GLU A 383 2.29 -11.61 -12.08
CA GLU A 383 1.84 -11.43 -13.46
C GLU A 383 3.00 -11.23 -14.45
N MET A 384 4.18 -10.80 -14.00
CA MET A 384 5.38 -10.69 -14.84
C MET A 384 6.00 -12.04 -15.16
N ILE A 385 5.94 -13.00 -14.24
CA ILE A 385 6.49 -14.35 -14.42
C ILE A 385 5.54 -15.34 -15.13
N LYS A 386 4.31 -14.95 -15.46
CA LYS A 386 3.30 -15.75 -16.20
C LYS A 386 3.46 -15.69 -17.71
#